data_AF-A0A952HT22-F1
#
_entry.id   AF-A0A952HT22-F1
#
_cell.length_a   1.000
_cell.length_b   1.000
_cell.length_c   1.000
_cell.angle_alpha   90.00
_cell.angle_beta   90.00
_cell.angle_gamma   90.00
#
_symmetry.space_group_name_H-M   'P 1'
#
loop_
_entity.id
_entity.type
_entity.pdbx_description
1 polymer ?
#
loop_
_entity_poly.entity_id
_entity_poly.type
_entity_poly.pdbx_seq_one_letter_code
_entity_poly.pdbx_strand_id
1 'polypeptide(L)'
;MPLSLSKQPLLGIVATIVVSIVSLVFISLFDFHTFAGWVSLILVCSVPVQLIIGPFWHGTQPQFIADRAQPVRGIGYMVFTLLIAVLMAQTMFHVIGGAFGPPRPPVIMFSIFCVVVSFWVIIIWGAWPISYIKQPMVAGILLYLFIHLLAWLLFNFLFNFSFMSGAPIYIESIDPKGLFNAWQVLVFGVTSVSALFIVLSFELWPLTLSPAVMQQPVQRIVWSLYVLVLAAAMFFVGTRVLNMDVVVYLTVVPVSIIFGGIIVLNMLQKSLFSQLRQPVKGVANVIVVLLVGHLLYRIYLFALPLVSGKLSSGPPAYDVEIWLASAMLAVTFPFLIVVADFFQFKLVGKADS
;
A
#
# COMPACT_ATOMS: atom_id res chain seq x y z
N MET A 1 -20.30 -8.23 -31.77
CA MET A 1 -18.85 -8.43 -31.51
C MET A 1 -18.72 -8.87 -30.05
N PRO A 2 -18.37 -10.12 -29.74
CA PRO A 2 -18.16 -10.50 -28.35
C PRO A 2 -16.90 -9.78 -27.85
N LEU A 3 -17.05 -8.94 -26.81
CA LEU A 3 -15.94 -8.38 -26.05
C LEU A 3 -15.14 -9.55 -25.50
N SER A 4 -13.97 -9.83 -26.09
CA SER A 4 -13.07 -10.81 -25.50
C SER A 4 -12.59 -10.25 -24.15
N LEU A 5 -13.01 -10.87 -23.05
CA LEU A 5 -12.58 -10.55 -21.68
C LEU A 5 -11.05 -10.51 -21.51
N SER A 6 -10.28 -10.97 -22.50
CA SER A 6 -8.82 -10.99 -22.51
C SER A 6 -8.13 -9.62 -22.72
N LYS A 7 -8.87 -8.56 -23.09
CA LYS A 7 -8.26 -7.25 -23.40
C LYS A 7 -8.46 -6.21 -22.29
N GLN A 8 -7.41 -5.45 -22.04
CA GLN A 8 -7.49 -4.23 -21.22
C GLN A 8 -8.32 -3.17 -21.96
N PRO A 9 -9.08 -2.32 -21.24
CA PRO A 9 -9.17 -2.21 -19.78
C PRO A 9 -10.20 -3.16 -19.12
N LEU A 10 -11.03 -3.87 -19.90
CA LEU A 10 -12.16 -4.64 -19.38
C LEU A 10 -11.72 -5.74 -18.41
N LEU A 11 -10.64 -6.46 -18.75
CA LEU A 11 -10.06 -7.50 -17.88
C LEU A 11 -9.73 -6.95 -16.49
N GLY A 12 -9.07 -5.80 -16.43
CA GLY A 12 -8.71 -5.15 -15.18
C GLY A 12 -9.94 -4.73 -14.36
N ILE A 13 -10.97 -4.16 -15.01
CA ILE A 13 -12.23 -3.78 -14.34
C ILE A 13 -12.92 -5.00 -13.72
N VAL A 14 -13.07 -6.08 -14.49
CA VAL A 14 -13.71 -7.31 -14.01
C VAL A 14 -12.90 -7.93 -12.86
N ALA A 15 -11.57 -7.98 -13.01
CA ALA A 15 -10.69 -8.48 -11.95
C ALA A 15 -10.80 -7.64 -10.66
N THR A 16 -10.88 -6.31 -10.77
CA THR A 16 -11.10 -5.43 -9.61
C THR A 16 -12.42 -5.73 -8.91
N ILE A 17 -13.52 -5.86 -9.65
CA ILE A 17 -14.84 -6.17 -9.07
C ILE A 17 -14.81 -7.52 -8.34
N VAL A 18 -14.28 -8.56 -9.00
CA VAL A 18 -14.18 -9.90 -8.42
C VAL A 18 -13.33 -9.88 -7.15
N VAL A 19 -12.16 -9.24 -7.20
CA VAL A 19 -11.27 -9.14 -6.03
C VAL A 19 -11.93 -8.37 -4.89
N SER A 20 -12.60 -7.26 -5.16
CA SER A 20 -13.31 -6.50 -4.12
C SER A 20 -14.41 -7.33 -3.45
N ILE A 21 -15.18 -8.11 -4.21
CA ILE A 21 -16.19 -9.03 -3.65
C ILE A 21 -15.52 -10.10 -2.78
N VAL A 22 -14.47 -10.74 -3.29
CA VAL A 22 -13.72 -11.77 -2.54
C VAL A 22 -13.13 -11.20 -1.26
N SER A 23 -12.59 -9.98 -1.30
CA SER A 23 -12.08 -9.30 -0.11
C SER A 23 -13.16 -9.01 0.92
N LEU A 24 -14.33 -8.52 0.51
CA LEU A 24 -15.45 -8.28 1.44
C LEU A 24 -15.97 -9.58 2.07
N VAL A 25 -16.07 -10.65 1.27
CA VAL A 25 -16.42 -11.99 1.78
C VAL A 25 -15.37 -12.47 2.78
N PHE A 26 -14.08 -12.34 2.46
CA PHE A 26 -13.00 -12.70 3.37
C PHE A 26 -13.07 -11.91 4.69
N ILE A 27 -13.33 -10.59 4.63
CA ILE A 27 -13.46 -9.75 5.83
C ILE A 27 -14.66 -10.20 6.69
N SER A 28 -15.78 -10.60 6.09
CA SER A 28 -16.96 -11.08 6.82
C SER A 28 -16.74 -12.35 7.64
N LEU A 29 -15.62 -13.05 7.45
CA LEU A 29 -15.25 -14.23 8.24
C LEU A 29 -14.76 -13.89 9.66
N PHE A 30 -14.56 -12.60 9.97
CA PHE A 30 -13.96 -12.14 11.21
C PHE A 30 -14.80 -11.05 11.88
N ASP A 31 -14.80 -11.03 13.22
CA ASP A 31 -15.27 -9.86 13.96
C ASP A 31 -14.32 -8.67 13.78
N PHE A 32 -14.81 -7.46 14.07
CA PHE A 32 -14.04 -6.23 13.89
C PHE A 32 -12.69 -6.24 14.62
N HIS A 33 -12.61 -6.75 15.85
CA HIS A 33 -11.38 -6.71 16.63
C HIS A 33 -10.33 -7.67 16.06
N THR A 34 -10.74 -8.88 15.67
CA THR A 34 -9.84 -9.85 15.01
C THR A 34 -9.38 -9.32 13.64
N PHE A 35 -10.31 -8.72 12.89
CA PHE A 35 -10.03 -8.14 11.58
C PHE A 35 -9.03 -6.97 11.66
N ALA A 36 -9.34 -5.95 12.47
CA ALA A 36 -8.52 -4.75 12.62
C ALA A 36 -7.17 -5.02 13.32
N GLY A 37 -7.10 -6.08 14.12
CA GLY A 37 -5.88 -6.53 14.79
C GLY A 37 -5.05 -7.50 13.94
N TRP A 38 -5.17 -8.79 14.24
CA TRP A 38 -4.29 -9.83 13.70
C TRP A 38 -4.37 -10.00 12.20
N VAL A 39 -5.58 -10.03 11.62
CA VAL A 39 -5.75 -10.25 10.17
C VAL A 39 -5.12 -9.09 9.39
N SER A 40 -5.41 -7.85 9.78
CA SER A 40 -4.81 -6.66 9.18
C SER A 40 -3.30 -6.66 9.34
N LEU A 41 -2.77 -6.96 10.53
CA LEU A 41 -1.32 -6.99 10.76
C LEU A 41 -0.61 -7.97 9.82
N ILE A 42 -1.10 -9.22 9.73
CA ILE A 42 -0.50 -10.25 8.87
C ILE A 42 -0.55 -9.82 7.41
N LEU A 43 -1.69 -9.34 6.93
CA LEU A 43 -1.82 -8.99 5.52
C LEU A 43 -1.08 -7.70 5.15
N VAL A 44 -0.99 -6.71 6.04
CA VAL A 44 -0.11 -5.55 5.84
C VAL A 44 1.35 -5.98 5.73
N CYS A 45 1.81 -6.93 6.57
CA CYS A 45 3.17 -7.48 6.49
C CYS A 45 3.46 -8.22 5.18
N SER A 46 2.45 -8.60 4.41
CA SER A 46 2.62 -9.21 3.08
C SER A 46 3.05 -8.21 2.01
N VAL A 47 2.67 -6.93 2.16
CA VAL A 47 2.86 -5.89 1.13
C VAL A 47 4.34 -5.65 0.79
N PRO A 48 5.28 -5.49 1.75
CA PRO A 48 6.69 -5.32 1.42
C PRO A 48 7.25 -6.48 0.59
N VAL A 49 6.83 -7.72 0.90
CA VAL A 49 7.25 -8.91 0.16
C VAL A 49 6.68 -8.89 -1.26
N GLN A 50 5.41 -8.50 -1.42
CA GLN A 50 4.77 -8.33 -2.72
C GLN A 50 5.47 -7.26 -3.58
N LEU A 51 5.88 -6.14 -2.97
CA LEU A 51 6.64 -5.10 -3.67
C LEU A 51 8.04 -5.56 -4.09
N ILE A 52 8.64 -6.48 -3.33
CA ILE A 52 9.89 -7.13 -3.73
C ILE A 52 9.66 -8.11 -4.88
N ILE A 53 8.64 -8.96 -4.81
CA ILE A 53 8.37 -9.97 -5.84
C ILE A 53 7.95 -9.32 -7.16
N GLY A 54 6.98 -8.41 -7.14
CA GLY A 54 6.42 -7.78 -8.34
C GLY A 54 7.34 -6.68 -8.89
N PRO A 55 7.35 -5.48 -8.29
CA PRO A 55 8.17 -4.36 -8.76
C PRO A 55 9.68 -4.57 -8.81
N PHE A 56 10.31 -5.22 -7.82
CA PHE A 56 11.78 -5.34 -7.78
C PHE A 56 12.32 -6.58 -8.51
N TRP A 57 11.75 -7.76 -8.26
CA TRP A 57 12.15 -9.02 -8.90
C TRP A 57 11.41 -9.31 -10.20
N HIS A 58 10.38 -8.54 -10.57
CA HIS A 58 9.59 -8.75 -11.78
C HIS A 58 8.99 -10.16 -11.90
N GLY A 59 8.67 -10.78 -10.76
CA GLY A 59 8.14 -12.13 -10.67
C GLY A 59 9.10 -13.21 -11.18
N THR A 60 10.41 -12.95 -11.17
CA THR A 60 11.46 -13.90 -11.61
C THR A 60 12.12 -14.66 -10.46
N GLN A 61 11.84 -14.25 -9.21
CA GLN A 61 12.43 -14.84 -8.01
C GLN A 61 11.35 -15.09 -6.95
N PRO A 62 11.49 -16.14 -6.11
CA PRO A 62 12.49 -17.20 -6.22
C PRO A 62 12.29 -18.07 -7.47
N GLN A 63 13.39 -18.46 -8.16
CA GLN A 63 13.34 -19.21 -9.42
C GLN A 63 12.50 -20.49 -9.37
N PHE A 64 12.61 -21.26 -8.28
CA PHE A 64 11.86 -22.53 -8.13
C PHE A 64 10.32 -22.37 -8.16
N ILE A 65 9.81 -21.15 -7.89
CA ILE A 65 8.40 -20.76 -8.05
C ILE A 65 8.18 -20.15 -9.43
N ALA A 66 9.07 -19.26 -9.87
CA ALA A 66 8.98 -18.54 -11.13
C ALA A 66 8.89 -19.47 -12.36
N ASP A 67 9.62 -20.59 -12.32
CA ASP A 67 9.72 -21.57 -13.41
C ASP A 67 8.47 -22.46 -13.53
N ARG A 68 7.51 -22.34 -12.60
CA ARG A 68 6.28 -23.15 -12.63
C ARG A 68 5.26 -22.54 -13.59
N ALA A 69 4.45 -23.42 -14.17
CA ALA A 69 3.25 -23.00 -14.91
C ALA A 69 2.16 -22.51 -13.94
N GLN A 70 1.22 -21.73 -14.47
CA GLN A 70 0.00 -21.40 -13.74
C GLN A 70 -0.92 -22.63 -13.67
N PRO A 71 -1.67 -22.85 -12.57
CA PRO A 71 -1.83 -21.97 -11.40
C PRO A 71 -0.76 -22.15 -10.30
N VAL A 72 0.15 -23.12 -10.45
CA VAL A 72 1.11 -23.49 -9.40
C VAL A 72 2.05 -22.32 -9.06
N ARG A 73 2.48 -21.55 -10.07
CA ARG A 73 3.28 -20.33 -9.84
C ARG A 73 2.56 -19.31 -8.97
N GLY A 74 1.30 -18.99 -9.28
CA GLY A 74 0.51 -18.04 -8.50
C GLY A 74 0.29 -18.49 -7.06
N ILE A 75 -0.05 -19.77 -6.86
CA ILE A 75 -0.21 -20.37 -5.54
C ILE A 75 1.13 -20.35 -4.77
N GLY A 76 2.23 -20.70 -5.44
CA GLY A 76 3.56 -20.70 -4.83
C GLY A 76 3.96 -19.32 -4.31
N TYR A 77 3.76 -18.25 -5.11
CA TYR A 77 4.05 -16.89 -4.66
C TYR A 77 3.13 -16.43 -3.53
N MET A 78 1.84 -16.79 -3.58
CA MET A 78 0.89 -16.48 -2.53
C MET A 78 1.29 -17.12 -1.19
N VAL A 79 1.61 -18.43 -1.18
CA VAL A 79 2.05 -19.14 0.02
C VAL A 79 3.38 -18.60 0.53
N PHE A 80 4.35 -18.40 -0.36
CA PHE A 80 5.66 -17.85 0.01
C PHE A 80 5.53 -16.46 0.68
N THR A 81 4.70 -15.60 0.10
CA THR A 81 4.41 -14.27 0.64
C THR A 81 3.74 -14.35 2.00
N LEU A 82 2.74 -15.21 2.16
CA LEU A 82 1.99 -15.36 3.41
C LEU A 82 2.89 -15.91 4.53
N LEU A 83 3.76 -16.87 4.24
CA LEU A 83 4.70 -17.41 5.23
C LEU A 83 5.64 -16.32 5.76
N ILE A 84 6.23 -15.50 4.88
CA ILE A 84 7.08 -14.39 5.30
C ILE A 84 6.28 -13.35 6.07
N ALA A 85 5.05 -13.05 5.64
CA ALA A 85 4.17 -12.09 6.31
C ALA A 85 3.82 -12.51 7.74
N VAL A 86 3.50 -13.80 7.96
CA VAL A 86 3.23 -14.35 9.29
C VAL A 86 4.46 -14.28 10.18
N LEU A 87 5.63 -14.69 9.65
CA LEU A 87 6.89 -14.59 10.40
C LEU A 87 7.18 -13.14 10.80
N MET A 88 7.02 -12.20 9.87
CA MET A 88 7.27 -10.78 10.13
C MET A 88 6.26 -10.19 11.12
N ALA A 89 4.97 -10.51 10.98
CA ALA A 89 3.94 -10.08 11.92
C ALA A 89 4.27 -10.54 13.34
N GLN A 90 4.71 -11.79 13.50
CA GLN A 90 5.14 -12.34 14.78
C GLN A 90 6.38 -11.59 15.31
N THR A 91 7.40 -11.37 14.47
CA THR A 91 8.59 -10.61 14.86
C THR A 91 8.23 -9.19 15.31
N MET A 92 7.41 -8.47 14.55
CA MET A 92 6.98 -7.11 14.89
C MET A 92 6.14 -7.09 16.17
N PHE A 93 5.27 -8.08 16.37
CA PHE A 93 4.47 -8.20 17.59
C PHE A 93 5.33 -8.32 18.85
N HIS A 94 6.41 -9.10 18.80
CA HIS A 94 7.33 -9.23 19.93
C HIS A 94 8.27 -8.02 20.08
N VAL A 95 8.88 -7.57 18.99
CA VAL A 95 9.95 -6.54 19.04
C VAL A 95 9.39 -5.13 19.22
N ILE A 96 8.26 -4.82 18.58
CA ILE A 96 7.64 -3.48 18.60
C ILE A 96 6.41 -3.46 19.50
N GLY A 97 5.58 -4.50 19.43
CA GLY A 97 4.35 -4.60 20.22
C GLY A 97 4.55 -5.05 21.67
N GLY A 98 5.78 -5.41 22.07
CA GLY A 98 6.08 -5.91 23.42
C GLY A 98 5.39 -7.23 23.78
N ALA A 99 4.92 -7.99 22.77
CA ALA A 99 4.15 -9.21 22.94
C ALA A 99 2.79 -9.03 23.68
N PHE A 100 2.27 -7.81 23.73
CA PHE A 100 0.98 -7.54 24.36
C PHE A 100 -0.17 -7.76 23.38
N GLY A 101 -0.94 -8.83 23.59
CA GLY A 101 -2.11 -9.16 22.77
C GLY A 101 -3.39 -8.45 23.23
N PRO A 102 -4.34 -8.13 22.32
CA PRO A 102 -4.21 -8.17 20.85
C PRO A 102 -3.27 -7.07 20.30
N PRO A 103 -2.86 -7.11 19.01
CA PRO A 103 -1.99 -6.11 18.41
C PRO A 103 -2.51 -4.70 18.62
N ARG A 104 -1.60 -3.80 19.05
CA ARG A 104 -1.91 -2.44 19.48
C ARG A 104 -1.45 -1.40 18.46
N PRO A 105 -1.87 -0.12 18.60
CA PRO A 105 -1.53 0.92 17.63
C PRO A 105 -0.03 1.01 17.28
N PRO A 106 0.94 0.91 18.21
CA PRO A 106 2.35 1.01 17.84
C PRO A 106 2.81 -0.01 16.80
N VAL A 107 2.47 -1.30 16.98
CA VAL A 107 2.87 -2.36 16.04
C VAL A 107 2.10 -2.29 14.72
N ILE A 108 0.81 -1.91 14.75
CA ILE A 108 0.00 -1.73 13.54
C ILE A 108 0.50 -0.54 12.72
N MET A 109 0.75 0.61 13.37
CA MET A 109 1.28 1.78 12.69
C MET A 109 2.68 1.54 12.16
N PHE A 110 3.52 0.80 12.89
CA PHE A 110 4.85 0.41 12.42
C PHE A 110 4.77 -0.45 11.15
N SER A 111 3.89 -1.46 11.09
CA SER A 111 3.75 -2.31 9.92
C SER A 111 3.25 -1.53 8.69
N ILE A 112 2.28 -0.63 8.88
CA ILE A 112 1.83 0.29 7.81
C ILE A 112 2.99 1.20 7.37
N PHE A 113 3.79 1.69 8.31
CA PHE A 113 4.93 2.53 7.99
C PHE A 113 6.03 1.77 7.24
N CYS A 114 6.24 0.47 7.50
CA CYS A 114 7.09 -0.39 6.68
C CYS A 114 6.59 -0.45 5.23
N VAL A 115 5.28 -0.45 4.98
CA VAL A 115 4.71 -0.36 3.63
C VAL A 115 5.05 0.97 2.98
N VAL A 116 4.87 2.09 3.69
CA VAL A 116 5.26 3.42 3.21
C VAL A 116 6.73 3.44 2.81
N VAL A 117 7.63 2.99 3.69
CA VAL A 117 9.07 2.93 3.42
C VAL A 117 9.37 2.01 2.24
N SER A 118 8.64 0.90 2.09
CA SER A 118 8.79 -0.02 0.95
C SER A 118 8.51 0.67 -0.39
N PHE A 119 7.40 1.42 -0.50
CA PHE A 119 7.09 2.21 -1.69
C PHE A 119 8.18 3.24 -1.99
N TRP A 120 8.67 3.94 -0.97
CA TRP A 120 9.74 4.92 -1.12
C TRP A 120 11.04 4.29 -1.60
N VAL A 121 11.51 3.24 -0.93
CA VAL A 121 12.78 2.59 -1.25
C VAL A 121 12.73 1.92 -2.62
N ILE A 122 11.64 1.21 -2.93
CA ILE A 122 11.56 0.43 -4.18
C ILE A 122 11.20 1.31 -5.37
N ILE A 123 10.23 2.21 -5.24
CA ILE A 123 9.71 2.98 -6.38
C ILE A 123 10.47 4.28 -6.60
N ILE A 124 10.68 5.10 -5.56
CA ILE A 124 11.39 6.39 -5.71
C ILE A 124 12.89 6.16 -5.80
N TRP A 125 13.42 5.32 -4.90
CA TRP A 125 14.85 5.06 -4.83
C TRP A 125 15.29 3.87 -5.68
N GLY A 126 14.40 3.17 -6.37
CA GLY A 126 14.77 2.06 -7.27
C GLY A 126 15.61 0.99 -6.56
N ALA A 127 15.34 0.74 -5.28
CA ALA A 127 16.07 -0.16 -4.39
C ALA A 127 17.56 0.18 -4.15
N TRP A 128 17.99 1.43 -4.34
CA TRP A 128 19.38 1.81 -4.04
C TRP A 128 19.66 1.93 -2.55
N PRO A 129 20.87 1.57 -2.09
CA PRO A 129 22.02 1.08 -2.89
C PRO A 129 22.00 -0.44 -3.19
N ILE A 130 21.01 -1.16 -2.68
CA ILE A 130 20.92 -2.62 -2.78
C ILE A 130 20.81 -3.12 -4.22
N SER A 131 20.27 -2.29 -5.13
CA SER A 131 20.17 -2.57 -6.56
C SER A 131 21.51 -2.88 -7.26
N TYR A 132 22.66 -2.56 -6.66
CA TYR A 132 23.98 -2.92 -7.20
C TYR A 132 24.38 -4.38 -6.98
N ILE A 133 23.65 -5.11 -6.14
CA ILE A 133 23.94 -6.51 -5.84
C ILE A 133 23.50 -7.38 -7.01
N LYS A 134 24.45 -8.06 -7.65
CA LYS A 134 24.21 -8.85 -8.87
C LYS A 134 23.33 -10.08 -8.66
N GLN A 135 23.33 -10.66 -7.45
CA GLN A 135 22.53 -11.84 -7.12
C GLN A 135 21.11 -11.41 -6.72
N PRO A 136 20.08 -11.63 -7.56
CA PRO A 136 18.77 -11.02 -7.34
C PRO A 136 18.11 -11.48 -6.04
N MET A 137 18.20 -12.77 -5.69
CA MET A 137 17.64 -13.31 -4.46
C MET A 137 18.27 -12.66 -3.22
N VAL A 138 19.60 -12.54 -3.19
CA VAL A 138 20.32 -11.89 -2.09
C VAL A 138 19.98 -10.41 -2.03
N ALA A 139 19.91 -9.73 -3.17
CA ALA A 139 19.51 -8.33 -3.25
C ALA A 139 18.10 -8.11 -2.65
N GLY A 140 17.13 -8.97 -2.96
CA GLY A 140 15.78 -8.82 -2.41
C GLY A 140 15.69 -9.12 -0.92
N ILE A 141 16.43 -10.12 -0.41
CA ILE A 141 16.50 -10.37 1.05
C ILE A 141 17.12 -9.17 1.77
N LEU A 142 18.25 -8.65 1.27
CA LEU A 142 18.90 -7.49 1.87
C LEU A 142 18.04 -6.23 1.76
N LEU A 143 17.31 -6.06 0.66
CA LEU A 143 16.36 -4.97 0.47
C LEU A 143 15.22 -5.05 1.49
N TYR A 144 14.68 -6.25 1.72
CA TYR A 144 13.66 -6.47 2.75
C TYR A 144 14.16 -6.07 4.13
N LEU A 145 15.35 -6.54 4.53
CA LEU A 145 15.96 -6.18 5.82
C LEU A 145 16.24 -4.69 5.92
N PHE A 146 16.76 -4.08 4.85
CA PHE A 146 17.05 -2.65 4.78
C PHE A 146 15.80 -1.80 4.97
N ILE A 147 14.69 -2.14 4.32
CA ILE A 147 13.40 -1.45 4.47
C ILE A 147 12.94 -1.47 5.92
N HIS A 148 13.00 -2.63 6.59
CA HIS A 148 12.55 -2.78 7.96
C HIS A 148 13.46 -2.06 8.96
N LEU A 149 14.78 -2.12 8.74
CA LEU A 149 15.74 -1.36 9.54
C LEU A 149 15.51 0.15 9.41
N LEU A 150 15.34 0.64 8.17
CA LEU A 150 15.08 2.06 7.93
C LEU A 150 13.75 2.50 8.53
N ALA A 151 12.70 1.69 8.36
CA ALA A 151 11.40 1.95 8.99
C ALA A 151 11.53 1.99 10.52
N TRP A 152 12.29 1.07 11.13
CA TRP A 152 12.52 1.06 12.57
C TRP A 152 13.25 2.30 13.06
N LEU A 153 14.32 2.71 12.39
CA LEU A 153 15.05 3.93 12.74
C LEU A 153 14.15 5.17 12.66
N LEU A 154 13.41 5.32 11.56
CA LEU A 154 12.50 6.44 11.36
C LEU A 154 11.31 6.39 12.32
N PHE A 155 10.78 5.21 12.63
CA PHE A 155 9.69 5.05 13.59
C PHE A 155 10.10 5.52 14.98
N ASN A 156 11.27 5.09 15.46
CA ASN A 156 11.79 5.54 16.76
C ASN A 156 12.09 7.03 16.79
N PHE A 157 12.57 7.58 15.67
CA PHE A 157 12.89 9.00 15.58
C PHE A 157 11.64 9.89 15.50
N LEU A 158 10.60 9.47 14.76
CA LEU A 158 9.48 10.34 14.41
C LEU A 158 8.22 10.10 15.24
N PHE A 159 7.90 8.87 15.65
CA PHE A 159 6.58 8.54 16.21
C PHE A 159 6.51 8.72 17.72
N ASN A 160 5.51 9.48 18.17
CA ASN A 160 5.21 9.73 19.57
C ASN A 160 3.77 9.33 19.89
N PHE A 161 3.59 8.44 20.87
CA PHE A 161 2.30 7.91 21.29
C PHE A 161 1.78 8.49 22.60
N SER A 162 2.45 9.50 23.18
CA SER A 162 2.09 10.11 24.47
C SER A 162 0.67 10.67 24.53
N PHE A 163 0.06 11.00 23.39
CA PHE A 163 -1.34 11.42 23.32
C PHE A 163 -2.34 10.35 23.78
N MET A 164 -1.92 9.08 23.84
CA MET A 164 -2.70 7.97 24.39
C MET A 164 -2.45 7.76 25.88
N SER A 165 -1.65 8.60 26.54
CA SER A 165 -1.40 8.50 27.98
C SER A 165 -2.72 8.51 28.76
N GLY A 166 -2.88 7.52 29.66
CA GLY A 166 -4.12 7.29 30.41
C GLY A 166 -5.12 6.35 29.74
N ALA A 167 -4.94 5.98 28.46
CA ALA A 167 -5.76 4.95 27.82
C ALA A 167 -5.31 3.54 28.24
N PRO A 168 -6.23 2.57 28.42
CA PRO A 168 -5.86 1.18 28.79
C PRO A 168 -4.93 0.48 27.80
N ILE A 169 -4.91 0.93 26.55
CA ILE A 169 -4.09 0.37 25.46
C ILE A 169 -2.66 0.96 25.42
N TYR A 170 -2.40 2.03 26.17
CA TYR A 170 -1.10 2.70 26.17
C TYR A 170 -0.13 2.02 27.13
N ILE A 171 1.07 1.72 26.64
CA ILE A 171 2.18 1.22 27.44
C ILE A 171 3.38 2.09 27.15
N GLU A 172 3.88 2.74 28.20
CA GLU A 172 4.99 3.69 28.09
C GLU A 172 6.30 3.03 27.63
N SER A 173 6.56 1.78 28.02
CA SER A 173 7.81 1.08 27.68
C SER A 173 7.96 0.74 26.19
N ILE A 174 6.87 0.79 25.41
CA ILE A 174 6.86 0.55 23.96
C ILE A 174 6.58 1.84 23.17
N ASP A 175 6.41 2.99 23.83
CA ASP A 175 6.32 4.29 23.15
C ASP A 175 7.74 4.72 22.75
N PRO A 176 8.02 4.93 21.44
CA PRO A 176 9.33 5.39 21.00
C PRO A 176 9.64 6.83 21.41
N LYS A 177 8.63 7.61 21.83
CA LYS A 177 8.77 9.01 22.27
C LYS A 177 9.48 9.90 21.25
N GLY A 178 9.19 9.67 19.96
CA GLY A 178 9.74 10.43 18.85
C GLY A 178 9.31 11.89 18.81
N LEU A 179 9.70 12.58 17.75
CA LEU A 179 9.54 14.04 17.62
C LEU A 179 8.09 14.51 17.38
N PHE A 180 7.25 13.69 16.76
CA PHE A 180 5.94 14.11 16.27
C PHE A 180 4.84 13.14 16.68
N ASN A 181 3.60 13.64 16.76
CA ASN A 181 2.44 12.80 17.04
C ASN A 181 2.30 11.66 16.01
N ALA A 182 2.13 10.42 16.49
CA ALA A 182 2.13 9.22 15.65
C ALA A 182 1.11 9.26 14.50
N TRP A 183 -0.11 9.76 14.73
CA TRP A 183 -1.12 9.89 13.68
C TRP A 183 -0.68 10.86 12.59
N GLN A 184 -0.11 12.01 12.97
CA GLN A 184 0.40 13.00 12.02
C GLN A 184 1.47 12.39 11.12
N VAL A 185 2.44 11.67 11.70
CA VAL A 185 3.53 11.03 10.94
C VAL A 185 2.99 9.95 10.01
N LEU A 186 2.12 9.06 10.52
CA LEU A 186 1.55 7.98 9.72
C LEU A 186 0.76 8.53 8.54
N VAL A 187 -0.15 9.48 8.79
CA VAL A 187 -1.03 10.01 7.76
C VAL A 187 -0.26 10.83 6.74
N PHE A 188 0.74 11.60 7.16
CA PHE A 188 1.66 12.25 6.22
C PHE A 188 2.43 11.23 5.38
N GLY A 189 2.94 10.15 6.00
CA GLY A 189 3.61 9.05 5.31
C GLY A 189 2.72 8.41 4.24
N VAL A 190 1.47 8.08 4.56
CA VAL A 190 0.51 7.51 3.59
C VAL A 190 0.12 8.55 2.52
N THR A 191 -0.01 9.83 2.88
CA THR A 191 -0.22 10.92 1.92
C THR A 191 0.93 10.99 0.92
N SER A 192 2.16 10.76 1.37
CA SER A 192 3.33 10.76 0.49
C SER A 192 3.31 9.62 -0.54
N VAL A 193 2.79 8.45 -0.18
CA VAL A 193 2.54 7.36 -1.13
C VAL A 193 1.44 7.74 -2.13
N SER A 194 0.41 8.46 -1.67
CA SER A 194 -0.66 8.96 -2.54
C SER A 194 -0.15 9.97 -3.57
N ALA A 195 0.69 10.91 -3.12
CA ALA A 195 1.39 11.86 -3.97
C ALA A 195 2.27 11.11 -4.98
N LEU A 196 2.99 10.07 -4.55
CA LEU A 196 3.76 9.20 -5.45
C LEU A 196 2.88 8.58 -6.55
N PHE A 197 1.69 8.05 -6.24
CA PHE A 197 0.77 7.53 -7.27
C PHE A 197 0.28 8.61 -8.25
N ILE A 198 0.10 9.85 -7.78
CA ILE A 198 -0.19 10.99 -8.66
C ILE A 198 0.99 11.24 -9.60
N VAL A 199 2.23 11.30 -9.09
CA VAL A 199 3.42 11.48 -9.93
C VAL A 199 3.60 10.34 -10.93
N LEU A 200 3.34 9.09 -10.52
CA LEU A 200 3.38 7.93 -11.42
C LEU A 200 2.31 7.97 -12.52
N SER A 201 1.17 8.64 -12.27
CA SER A 201 0.13 8.86 -13.28
C SER A 201 0.62 9.76 -14.42
N PHE A 202 1.56 10.66 -14.13
CA PHE A 202 2.31 11.45 -15.11
C PHE A 202 3.53 10.72 -15.71
N GLU A 203 3.76 9.45 -15.35
CA GLU A 203 4.95 8.71 -15.79
C GLU A 203 6.24 9.46 -15.45
N LEU A 204 6.25 10.12 -14.29
CA LEU A 204 7.37 10.94 -13.78
C LEU A 204 7.64 12.22 -14.60
N TRP A 205 6.76 12.59 -15.54
CA TRP A 205 6.80 13.90 -16.18
C TRP A 205 6.47 15.02 -15.17
N PRO A 206 7.10 16.21 -15.23
CA PRO A 206 8.15 16.64 -16.17
C PRO A 206 9.58 16.29 -15.73
N LEU A 207 9.76 15.52 -14.65
CA LEU A 207 11.08 15.25 -14.05
C LEU A 207 12.02 14.46 -14.98
N THR A 208 11.48 13.88 -16.05
CA THR A 208 12.22 13.16 -17.11
C THR A 208 12.65 14.04 -18.29
N LEU A 209 12.35 15.35 -18.29
CA LEU A 209 12.73 16.24 -19.40
C LEU A 209 14.21 16.66 -19.39
N SER A 210 14.88 16.61 -18.23
CA SER A 210 16.26 17.10 -18.07
C SER A 210 17.24 15.95 -17.87
N PRO A 211 18.19 15.72 -18.80
CA PRO A 211 19.24 14.69 -18.64
C PRO A 211 20.08 14.86 -17.37
N ALA A 212 20.27 16.09 -16.90
CA ALA A 212 21.01 16.39 -15.67
C ALA A 212 20.27 15.93 -14.41
N VAL A 213 18.93 15.91 -14.44
CA VAL A 213 18.07 15.42 -13.35
C VAL A 213 17.86 13.90 -13.45
N MET A 214 18.23 13.27 -14.56
CA MET A 214 18.07 11.82 -14.77
C MET A 214 19.25 10.96 -14.29
N GLN A 215 20.26 11.56 -13.68
CA GLN A 215 21.40 10.82 -13.13
C GLN A 215 21.25 10.60 -11.62
N GLN A 216 21.59 9.39 -11.16
CA GLN A 216 21.65 9.08 -9.73
C GLN A 216 22.93 9.69 -9.14
N PRO A 217 22.90 10.27 -7.91
CA PRO A 217 21.78 10.28 -6.96
C PRO A 217 20.82 11.47 -7.10
N VAL A 218 21.15 12.48 -7.91
CA VAL A 218 20.39 13.74 -8.06
C VAL A 218 18.93 13.48 -8.39
N GLN A 219 18.66 12.57 -9.33
CA GLN A 219 17.32 12.14 -9.72
C GLN A 219 16.44 11.78 -8.53
N ARG A 220 16.96 10.93 -7.63
CA ARG A 220 16.20 10.40 -6.50
C ARG A 220 15.92 11.46 -5.46
N ILE A 221 16.86 12.36 -5.24
CA ILE A 221 16.70 13.50 -4.33
C ILE A 221 15.61 14.44 -4.86
N VAL A 222 15.68 14.80 -6.14
CA VAL A 222 14.68 15.68 -6.77
C VAL A 222 13.29 15.04 -6.75
N TRP A 223 13.19 13.75 -7.07
CA TRP A 223 11.92 13.02 -7.02
C TRP A 223 11.36 12.95 -5.60
N SER A 224 12.23 12.71 -4.61
CA SER A 224 11.84 12.69 -3.20
C SER A 224 11.29 14.04 -2.76
N LEU A 225 12.01 15.13 -3.07
CA LEU A 225 11.58 16.49 -2.73
C LEU A 225 10.26 16.84 -3.40
N TYR A 226 10.10 16.51 -4.68
CA TYR A 226 8.86 16.78 -5.42
C TYR A 226 7.65 16.05 -4.80
N VAL A 227 7.80 14.76 -4.49
CA VAL A 227 6.75 13.96 -3.84
C VAL A 227 6.45 14.49 -2.43
N LEU A 228 7.46 14.85 -1.65
CA LEU A 228 7.27 15.40 -0.29
C LEU A 228 6.58 16.76 -0.31
N VAL A 229 6.94 17.65 -1.24
CA VAL A 229 6.27 18.95 -1.40
C VAL A 229 4.82 18.77 -1.79
N LEU A 230 4.52 17.89 -2.74
CA LEU A 230 3.14 17.57 -3.13
C LEU A 230 2.36 16.97 -1.95
N ALA A 231 2.96 16.03 -1.21
CA ALA A 231 2.35 15.42 -0.03
C ALA A 231 2.08 16.44 1.08
N ALA A 232 3.02 17.36 1.34
CA ALA A 232 2.85 18.44 2.30
C ALA A 232 1.74 19.40 1.89
N ALA A 233 1.65 19.76 0.61
CA ALA A 233 0.56 20.58 0.11
C ALA A 233 -0.80 19.87 0.28
N MET A 234 -0.91 18.60 -0.10
CA MET A 234 -2.13 17.80 0.08
C MET A 234 -2.54 17.70 1.55
N PHE A 235 -1.58 17.34 2.41
CA PHE A 235 -1.80 17.19 3.84
C PHE A 235 -2.22 18.50 4.49
N PHE A 236 -1.56 19.62 4.15
CA PHE A 236 -1.90 20.95 4.64
C PHE A 236 -3.30 21.37 4.19
N VAL A 237 -3.64 21.18 2.91
CA VAL A 237 -4.98 21.51 2.40
C VAL A 237 -6.04 20.68 3.13
N GLY A 238 -5.86 19.37 3.27
CA GLY A 238 -6.84 18.51 3.95
C GLY A 238 -7.03 18.86 5.43
N THR A 239 -5.93 18.96 6.18
CA THR A 239 -5.99 19.07 7.65
C THR A 239 -6.10 20.51 8.16
N ARG A 240 -5.55 21.50 7.44
CA ARG A 240 -5.51 22.91 7.90
C ARG A 240 -6.48 23.81 7.16
N VAL A 241 -6.64 23.64 5.85
CA VAL A 241 -7.55 24.49 5.05
C VAL A 241 -8.98 23.95 5.14
N LEU A 242 -9.16 22.65 4.92
CA LEU A 242 -10.46 21.98 4.96
C LEU A 242 -10.84 21.51 6.38
N ASN A 243 -9.94 21.64 7.36
CA ASN A 243 -10.15 21.25 8.76
C ASN A 243 -10.65 19.81 8.93
N MET A 244 -10.20 18.89 8.08
CA MET A 244 -10.52 17.48 8.23
C MET A 244 -9.77 16.91 9.42
N ASP A 245 -10.44 16.07 10.20
CA ASP A 245 -9.76 15.21 11.16
C ASP A 245 -8.69 14.37 10.45
N VAL A 246 -7.55 14.16 11.12
CA VAL A 246 -6.36 13.54 10.51
C VAL A 246 -6.61 12.10 10.10
N VAL A 247 -7.34 11.34 10.91
CA VAL A 247 -7.65 9.93 10.65
C VAL A 247 -8.79 9.79 9.63
N VAL A 248 -9.75 10.72 9.65
CA VAL A 248 -10.77 10.80 8.58
C VAL A 248 -10.12 11.16 7.24
N TYR A 249 -9.22 12.15 7.23
CA TYR A 249 -8.46 12.56 6.05
C TYR A 249 -7.70 11.38 5.46
N LEU A 250 -7.01 10.58 6.28
CA LEU A 250 -6.28 9.38 5.86
C LEU A 250 -7.09 8.47 4.93
N THR A 251 -8.35 8.20 5.29
CA THR A 251 -9.19 7.25 4.53
C THR A 251 -9.86 7.90 3.33
N VAL A 252 -10.38 9.10 3.52
CA VAL A 252 -11.11 9.82 2.46
C VAL A 252 -10.19 10.22 1.32
N VAL A 253 -8.95 10.64 1.62
CA VAL A 253 -8.04 11.19 0.61
C VAL A 253 -6.88 10.22 0.30
N PRO A 254 -5.86 10.00 1.15
CA PRO A 254 -4.74 9.14 0.80
C PRO A 254 -5.10 7.71 0.42
N VAL A 255 -5.88 6.99 1.26
CA VAL A 255 -6.27 5.60 0.98
C VAL A 255 -7.03 5.50 -0.34
N SER A 256 -7.97 6.41 -0.57
CA SER A 256 -8.74 6.47 -1.82
C SER A 256 -7.84 6.68 -3.04
N ILE A 257 -6.89 7.62 -2.98
CA ILE A 257 -5.95 7.91 -4.08
C ILE A 257 -5.02 6.72 -4.34
N ILE A 258 -4.45 6.12 -3.30
CA ILE A 258 -3.59 4.94 -3.43
C ILE A 258 -4.35 3.82 -4.13
N PHE A 259 -5.57 3.54 -3.65
CA PHE A 259 -6.38 2.47 -4.20
C PHE A 259 -6.77 2.73 -5.66
N GLY A 260 -7.24 3.94 -5.98
CA GLY A 260 -7.50 4.35 -7.37
C GLY A 260 -6.25 4.25 -8.26
N GLY A 261 -5.09 4.64 -7.72
CA GLY A 261 -3.78 4.53 -8.36
C GLY A 261 -3.44 3.08 -8.72
N ILE A 262 -3.62 2.15 -7.79
CA ILE A 262 -3.42 0.72 -8.03
C ILE A 262 -4.35 0.20 -9.13
N ILE A 263 -5.64 0.58 -9.10
CA ILE A 263 -6.57 0.14 -10.14
C ILE A 263 -6.12 0.66 -11.51
N VAL A 264 -5.94 1.97 -11.66
CA VAL A 264 -5.62 2.59 -12.95
C VAL A 264 -4.25 2.17 -13.47
N LEU A 265 -3.23 2.15 -12.61
CA LEU A 265 -1.86 1.89 -13.03
C LEU A 265 -1.54 0.39 -13.12
N ASN A 266 -2.07 -0.43 -12.23
CA ASN A 266 -1.72 -1.85 -12.16
C ASN A 266 -2.82 -2.71 -12.80
N MET A 267 -4.07 -2.61 -12.34
CA MET A 267 -5.15 -3.47 -12.82
C MET A 267 -5.50 -3.20 -14.28
N LEU A 268 -5.62 -1.92 -14.65
CA LEU A 268 -5.89 -1.49 -16.02
C LEU A 268 -4.61 -1.38 -16.87
N GLN A 269 -3.44 -1.66 -16.29
CA GLN A 269 -2.12 -1.62 -16.94
C GLN A 269 -1.85 -0.32 -17.71
N LYS A 270 -2.32 0.83 -17.19
CA LYS A 270 -2.19 2.16 -17.82
C LYS A 270 -2.81 2.26 -19.23
N SER A 271 -3.72 1.37 -19.58
CA SER A 271 -4.25 1.25 -20.95
C SER A 271 -5.22 2.36 -21.36
N LEU A 272 -5.99 2.90 -20.42
CA LEU A 272 -7.12 3.82 -20.66
C LEU A 272 -6.78 5.01 -21.55
N PHE A 273 -5.64 5.65 -21.30
CA PHE A 273 -5.21 6.86 -22.00
C PHE A 273 -3.86 6.69 -22.70
N SER A 274 -3.56 5.46 -23.14
CA SER A 274 -2.30 5.10 -23.79
C SER A 274 -1.97 5.95 -25.03
N GLN A 275 -2.98 6.49 -25.71
CA GLN A 275 -2.84 7.32 -26.93
C GLN A 275 -2.62 8.81 -26.65
N LEU A 276 -2.83 9.28 -25.41
CA LEU A 276 -2.63 10.69 -25.06
C LEU A 276 -1.14 10.97 -24.77
N ARG A 277 -0.70 12.20 -25.04
CA ARG A 277 0.65 12.67 -24.67
C ARG A 277 0.62 13.41 -23.32
N GLN A 278 1.76 13.46 -22.64
CA GLN A 278 1.91 14.30 -21.45
C GLN A 278 1.84 15.79 -21.83
N PRO A 279 1.25 16.67 -21.00
CA PRO A 279 0.73 16.40 -19.66
C PRO A 279 -0.72 15.89 -19.62
N VAL A 280 -1.44 15.92 -20.74
CA VAL A 280 -2.89 15.61 -20.79
C VAL A 280 -3.16 14.18 -20.33
N LYS A 281 -2.30 13.22 -20.73
CA LYS A 281 -2.36 11.83 -20.26
C LYS A 281 -2.32 11.72 -18.74
N GLY A 282 -1.38 12.42 -18.09
CA GLY A 282 -1.22 12.40 -16.65
C GLY A 282 -2.42 13.02 -15.93
N VAL A 283 -2.91 14.17 -16.41
CA VAL A 283 -4.12 14.80 -15.86
C VAL A 283 -5.33 13.86 -15.96
N ALA A 284 -5.55 13.24 -17.12
CA ALA A 284 -6.65 12.30 -17.32
C ALA A 284 -6.53 11.07 -16.39
N ASN A 285 -5.34 10.50 -16.24
CA ASN A 285 -5.08 9.42 -15.29
C ASN A 285 -5.40 9.84 -13.86
N VAL A 286 -4.94 11.01 -13.41
CA VAL A 286 -5.18 11.50 -12.03
C VAL A 286 -6.68 11.69 -11.77
N ILE A 287 -7.42 12.25 -12.72
CA ILE A 287 -8.87 12.39 -12.59
C ILE A 287 -9.53 11.02 -12.41
N VAL A 288 -9.18 10.02 -13.23
CA VAL A 288 -9.74 8.67 -13.10
C VAL A 288 -9.31 8.00 -11.80
N VAL A 289 -8.06 8.19 -11.35
CA VAL A 289 -7.57 7.70 -10.05
C VAL A 289 -8.42 8.26 -8.92
N LEU A 290 -8.69 9.57 -8.92
CA LEU A 290 -9.53 10.22 -7.90
C LEU A 290 -10.96 9.68 -7.91
N LEU A 291 -11.57 9.59 -9.10
CA LEU A 291 -12.95 9.13 -9.25
C LEU A 291 -13.13 7.66 -8.86
N VAL A 292 -12.28 6.77 -9.39
CA VAL A 292 -12.34 5.33 -9.10
C VAL A 292 -12.00 5.04 -7.65
N GLY A 293 -10.97 5.70 -7.13
CA GLY A 293 -10.57 5.58 -5.72
C GLY A 293 -11.68 5.99 -4.77
N HIS A 294 -12.27 7.16 -4.99
CA HIS A 294 -13.37 7.64 -4.16
C HIS A 294 -14.64 6.79 -4.31
N LEU A 295 -14.96 6.32 -5.52
CA LEU A 295 -16.08 5.42 -5.76
C LEU A 295 -15.92 4.12 -4.96
N LEU A 296 -14.73 3.51 -4.99
CA LEU A 296 -14.46 2.28 -4.23
C LEU A 296 -14.52 2.54 -2.72
N TYR A 297 -13.97 3.65 -2.23
CA TYR A 297 -14.14 4.06 -0.84
C TYR A 297 -15.62 4.11 -0.43
N ARG A 298 -16.48 4.72 -1.26
CA ARG A 298 -17.93 4.79 -1.01
C ARG A 298 -18.59 3.42 -1.03
N ILE A 299 -18.21 2.54 -1.95
CA ILE A 299 -18.72 1.17 -2.02
C ILE A 299 -18.36 0.39 -0.74
N TYR A 300 -17.10 0.48 -0.28
CA TYR A 300 -16.67 -0.19 0.94
C TYR A 300 -17.37 0.38 2.18
N LEU A 301 -17.51 1.70 2.27
CA LEU A 301 -18.26 2.34 3.35
C LEU A 301 -19.73 1.91 3.36
N PHE A 302 -20.35 1.77 2.19
CA PHE A 302 -21.71 1.29 2.07
C PHE A 302 -21.85 -0.20 2.45
N ALA A 303 -20.86 -1.02 2.13
CA ALA A 303 -20.83 -2.44 2.47
C ALA A 303 -20.51 -2.71 3.95
N LEU A 304 -19.85 -1.78 4.64
CA LEU A 304 -19.39 -1.95 6.03
C LEU A 304 -20.48 -2.49 6.98
N PRO A 305 -21.71 -1.94 7.04
CA PRO A 305 -22.74 -2.44 7.95
C PRO A 305 -23.18 -3.89 7.68
N LEU A 306 -23.09 -4.32 6.42
CA LEU A 306 -23.42 -5.70 6.00
C LEU A 306 -22.29 -6.69 6.36
N VAL A 307 -21.05 -6.22 6.38
CA VAL A 307 -19.86 -7.07 6.54
C VAL A 307 -19.40 -7.17 8.00
N SER A 308 -19.46 -6.06 8.75
CA SER A 308 -18.91 -5.99 10.12
C SER A 308 -19.85 -5.33 11.13
N GLY A 309 -21.08 -4.99 10.73
CA GLY A 309 -22.06 -4.36 11.60
C GLY A 309 -21.82 -2.86 11.80
N LYS A 310 -22.43 -2.28 12.85
CA LYS A 310 -22.34 -0.84 13.13
C LYS A 310 -21.01 -0.52 13.83
N LEU A 311 -20.20 0.35 13.22
CA LEU A 311 -18.95 0.86 13.78
C LEU A 311 -19.04 2.36 14.02
N SER A 312 -18.24 2.86 14.96
CA SER A 312 -18.16 4.29 15.27
C SER A 312 -17.15 5.01 14.35
N SER A 313 -17.50 6.20 13.85
CA SER A 313 -16.61 7.02 13.02
C SER A 313 -16.09 8.19 13.84
N GLY A 314 -14.82 8.52 13.64
CA GLY A 314 -14.16 9.62 14.33
C GLY A 314 -13.67 9.26 15.75
N PRO A 315 -13.18 10.26 16.50
CA PRO A 315 -12.59 10.03 17.82
C PRO A 315 -13.61 9.51 18.84
N PRO A 316 -13.15 8.76 19.86
CA PRO A 316 -11.74 8.40 20.11
C PRO A 316 -11.30 7.09 19.42
N ALA A 317 -12.23 6.31 18.89
CA ALA A 317 -11.96 4.93 18.45
C ALA A 317 -11.59 4.80 16.97
N TYR A 318 -12.17 5.64 16.10
CA TYR A 318 -11.95 5.64 14.66
C TYR A 318 -12.22 4.27 13.99
N ASP A 319 -13.22 3.53 14.48
CA ASP A 319 -13.45 2.15 14.04
C ASP A 319 -13.75 2.05 12.54
N VAL A 320 -14.57 2.97 12.02
CA VAL A 320 -14.90 3.05 10.58
C VAL A 320 -13.66 3.35 9.76
N GLU A 321 -12.83 4.31 10.18
CA GLU A 321 -11.63 4.69 9.45
C GLU A 321 -10.58 3.58 9.46
N ILE A 322 -10.38 2.92 10.60
CA ILE A 322 -9.49 1.76 10.72
C ILE A 322 -10.00 0.62 9.85
N TRP A 323 -11.30 0.32 9.89
CA TRP A 323 -11.91 -0.72 9.05
C TRP A 323 -11.70 -0.44 7.57
N LEU A 324 -11.94 0.79 7.11
CA LEU A 324 -11.79 1.18 5.70
C LEU A 324 -10.35 1.09 5.23
N ALA A 325 -9.41 1.61 6.03
CA ALA A 325 -7.98 1.53 5.72
C ALA A 325 -7.53 0.07 5.62
N SER A 326 -7.92 -0.78 6.58
CA SER A 326 -7.62 -2.20 6.57
C SER A 326 -8.28 -2.93 5.39
N ALA A 327 -9.55 -2.68 5.12
CA ALA A 327 -10.28 -3.37 4.06
C ALA A 327 -9.67 -3.06 2.68
N MET A 328 -9.37 -1.80 2.42
CA MET A 328 -8.84 -1.36 1.12
C MET A 328 -7.34 -1.67 0.96
N LEU A 329 -6.51 -1.36 1.97
CA LEU A 329 -5.05 -1.47 1.84
C LEU A 329 -4.45 -2.74 2.45
N ALA A 330 -5.02 -3.29 3.52
CA ALA A 330 -4.50 -4.52 4.12
C ALA A 330 -5.03 -5.77 3.41
N VAL A 331 -6.30 -5.81 3.00
CA VAL A 331 -6.88 -7.01 2.35
C VAL A 331 -6.93 -6.88 0.84
N THR A 332 -7.63 -5.84 0.36
CA THR A 332 -7.97 -5.80 -1.07
C THR A 332 -6.76 -5.53 -1.93
N PHE A 333 -5.88 -4.62 -1.51
CA PHE A 333 -4.63 -4.36 -2.23
C PHE A 333 -3.76 -5.62 -2.40
N PRO A 334 -3.41 -6.38 -1.35
CA PRO A 334 -2.67 -7.62 -1.53
C PRO A 334 -3.34 -8.63 -2.45
N PHE A 335 -4.67 -8.73 -2.41
CA PHE A 335 -5.41 -9.64 -3.30
C PHE A 335 -5.36 -9.17 -4.76
N LEU A 336 -5.39 -7.86 -5.01
CA LEU A 336 -5.20 -7.31 -6.35
C LEU A 336 -3.82 -7.68 -6.90
N ILE A 337 -2.76 -7.59 -6.08
CA ILE A 337 -1.41 -8.02 -6.48
C ILE A 337 -1.34 -9.52 -6.75
N VAL A 338 -1.99 -10.35 -5.93
CA VAL A 338 -2.05 -11.80 -6.18
C VAL A 338 -2.68 -12.07 -7.56
N VAL A 339 -3.82 -11.43 -7.88
CA VAL A 339 -4.47 -11.64 -9.18
C VAL A 339 -3.66 -11.06 -10.34
N ALA A 340 -3.15 -9.84 -10.20
CA ALA A 340 -2.48 -9.12 -11.28
C ALA A 340 -1.05 -9.61 -11.56
N ASP A 341 -0.27 -9.86 -10.52
CA ASP A 341 1.16 -10.16 -10.65
C ASP A 341 1.45 -11.65 -10.46
N PHE A 342 0.87 -12.29 -9.44
CA PHE A 342 1.19 -13.69 -9.15
C PHE A 342 0.50 -14.64 -10.12
N PHE A 343 -0.77 -14.40 -10.42
CA PHE A 343 -1.57 -15.17 -11.38
C PHE A 343 -1.64 -14.53 -12.77
N GLN A 344 -1.11 -13.33 -12.96
CA GLN A 344 -1.05 -12.65 -14.26
C GLN A 344 -2.42 -12.53 -14.96
N PHE A 345 -3.48 -12.29 -14.17
CA PHE A 345 -4.88 -12.26 -14.60
C PHE A 345 -5.45 -13.58 -15.15
N LYS A 346 -4.71 -14.70 -15.11
CA LYS A 346 -5.21 -15.99 -15.62
C LYS A 346 -6.42 -16.53 -14.85
N LEU A 347 -6.56 -16.18 -13.57
CA LEU A 347 -7.74 -16.52 -12.77
C LEU A 347 -9.03 -15.87 -13.30
N VAL A 348 -8.92 -14.77 -14.05
CA VAL A 348 -10.06 -13.98 -14.56
C VAL A 348 -10.20 -14.11 -16.08
N GLY A 349 -9.48 -15.04 -16.70
CA GLY A 349 -9.67 -15.40 -18.11
C GLY A 349 -8.70 -14.78 -19.11
N LYS A 350 -7.51 -14.31 -18.69
CA LYS A 350 -6.44 -13.98 -19.64
C LYS A 350 -5.96 -15.26 -20.34
N ALA A 351 -6.21 -15.37 -21.64
CA ALA A 351 -5.74 -16.49 -22.46
C ALA A 351 -4.22 -16.45 -22.64
N ASP A 352 -3.60 -17.62 -22.77
CA ASP A 352 -2.19 -17.76 -23.14
C ASP A 352 -2.00 -17.21 -24.56
N SER A 353 -1.16 -16.19 -24.69
CA SER A 353 -0.72 -15.62 -25.96
C SER A 353 0.44 -16.39 -26.54
#